data_AF-A0A2T0T8T1-F1
#
_entry.id   AF-A0A2T0T8T1-F1
#
_cell.length_a   1.000
_cell.length_b   1.000
_cell.length_c   1.000
_cell.angle_alpha   90.00
_cell.angle_beta   90.00
_cell.angle_gamma   90.00
#
_symmetry.space_group_name_H-M   'P 1'
#
loop_
_entity.id
_entity.type
_entity.pdbx_description
1 polymer ?
#
loop_
_entity_poly.entity_id
_entity_poly.type
_entity_poly.pdbx_seq_one_letter_code
_entity_poly.pdbx_strand_id
1 'polypeptide(L)'
;MLNLSSDELIRTVWRGRSRLALFVGSFAVLGVVVALLTPSEYVSEARIMPEMNSGSGDVFRRLASVAGFSGIDLSDAEGLDAVRPDLYPNVLQSTPFILFLLDQPIVTSTGGKLTVAQLLDPDGDKPGFSLLNWLRPHPNATAVSTPAGPNKPVQLTFRQQQLAEEIEKRVAARLDTRSGVISISARMPDASAAATVAQQAMNYLTQYVTSYRTEKARQDLHFYSQRLNEARRRYQTAQYNVFHYNDQHKYLVVQAATMDRQRMEAELTIAQTVYTELSRQYEQARLKVQERTPVFKVLEPAKIPLLRVSPKRATLVLIYALVGLLLGIGYLLARQADVISKLRAIVA
;
A
#
# COMPACT_ATOMS: atom_id res chain seq x y z
N MET A 1 24.96 52.51 3.54
CA MET A 1 24.35 51.84 4.70
C MET A 1 23.25 52.75 5.25
N LEU A 2 21.98 52.36 5.10
CA LEU A 2 20.83 53.14 5.57
C LEU A 2 20.79 53.11 7.10
N ASN A 3 21.35 54.14 7.75
CA ASN A 3 21.25 54.32 9.19
C ASN A 3 19.87 54.95 9.51
N LEU A 4 18.81 54.18 9.29
CA LEU A 4 17.44 54.58 9.64
C LEU A 4 17.28 54.35 11.15
N SER A 5 17.07 55.43 11.91
CA SER A 5 16.76 55.32 13.33
C SER A 5 15.45 54.51 13.53
N SER A 6 15.41 53.65 14.55
CA SER A 6 14.22 52.85 14.89
C SER A 6 12.95 53.71 15.02
N ASP A 7 13.12 54.95 15.46
CA ASP A 7 12.03 55.88 15.71
C ASP A 7 11.45 56.47 14.41
N GLU A 8 12.28 56.61 13.38
CA GLU A 8 11.83 57.05 12.06
C GLU A 8 11.05 55.93 11.34
N LEU A 9 11.48 54.68 11.46
CA LEU A 9 10.77 53.52 10.91
C LEU A 9 9.35 53.40 11.50
N ILE A 10 9.21 53.57 12.81
CA ILE A 10 7.90 53.47 13.47
C ILE A 10 6.97 54.62 13.03
N ARG A 11 7.48 55.86 12.97
CA ARG A 11 6.69 57.03 12.55
C ARG A 11 6.23 56.93 11.10
N THR A 12 7.06 56.37 10.23
CA THR A 12 6.78 56.26 8.80
C THR A 12 5.71 55.20 8.52
N VAL A 13 5.78 54.06 9.20
CA VAL A 13 4.71 53.04 9.20
C VAL A 13 3.41 53.63 9.74
N TRP A 14 3.47 54.39 10.85
CA TRP A 14 2.27 54.95 11.48
C TRP A 14 1.58 56.03 10.63
N ARG A 15 2.34 56.90 9.94
CA ARG A 15 1.80 57.85 8.95
C ARG A 15 1.15 57.16 7.75
N GLY A 16 1.68 55.99 7.36
CA GLY A 16 1.20 55.18 6.25
C GLY A 16 0.05 54.21 6.57
N ARG A 17 -0.47 54.19 7.80
CA ARG A 17 -1.34 53.12 8.33
C ARG A 17 -2.56 52.76 7.47
N SER A 18 -3.19 53.74 6.79
CA SER A 18 -4.35 53.47 5.93
C SER A 18 -3.95 52.73 4.64
N ARG A 19 -2.81 53.09 4.03
CA ARG A 19 -2.30 52.36 2.87
C ARG A 19 -1.83 50.97 3.27
N LEU A 20 -1.14 50.85 4.40
CA LEU A 20 -0.74 49.55 4.96
C LEU A 20 -1.96 48.65 5.19
N ALA A 21 -3.02 49.19 5.82
CA ALA A 21 -4.26 48.46 6.06
C ALA A 21 -4.93 48.02 4.74
N LEU A 22 -4.89 48.84 3.68
CA LEU A 22 -5.40 48.48 2.36
C LEU A 22 -4.59 47.33 1.73
N PHE A 23 -3.25 47.37 1.82
CA PHE A 23 -2.38 46.28 1.36
C PHE A 23 -2.61 44.98 2.13
N VAL A 24 -2.66 45.04 3.46
CA VAL A 24 -2.96 43.85 4.29
C VAL A 24 -4.35 43.31 3.96
N GLY A 25 -5.34 44.20 3.82
CA GLY A 25 -6.71 43.84 3.46
C GLY A 25 -6.82 43.17 2.09
N SER A 26 -6.15 43.69 1.06
CA SER A 26 -6.19 43.10 -0.29
C SER A 26 -5.55 41.71 -0.33
N PHE A 27 -4.40 41.53 0.35
CA PHE A 27 -3.78 40.22 0.48
C PHE A 27 -4.61 39.27 1.33
N ALA A 28 -5.26 39.73 2.41
CA ALA A 28 -6.16 38.90 3.19
C ALA A 28 -7.34 38.39 2.35
N VAL A 29 -7.95 39.26 1.52
CA VAL A 29 -9.00 38.87 0.55
C VAL A 29 -8.46 37.85 -0.44
N LEU A 30 -7.27 38.06 -0.99
CA LEU A 30 -6.61 37.11 -1.88
C LEU A 30 -6.39 35.75 -1.19
N GLY A 31 -5.99 35.76 0.09
CA GLY A 31 -5.86 34.56 0.91
C GLY A 31 -7.19 33.83 1.12
N VAL A 32 -8.30 34.56 1.32
CA VAL A 32 -9.65 33.97 1.40
C VAL A 32 -10.03 33.31 0.08
N VAL A 33 -9.79 33.99 -1.04
CA VAL A 33 -10.06 33.45 -2.39
C VAL A 33 -9.28 32.16 -2.60
N VAL A 34 -7.96 32.15 -2.39
CA VAL A 34 -7.12 30.94 -2.52
C VAL A 34 -7.58 29.82 -1.59
N ALA A 35 -7.96 30.15 -0.35
CA ALA A 35 -8.44 29.17 0.63
C ALA A 35 -9.81 28.56 0.30
N LEU A 36 -10.63 29.24 -0.51
CA LEU A 36 -11.91 28.73 -1.01
C LEU A 36 -11.76 27.95 -2.31
N LEU A 37 -10.80 28.31 -3.17
CA LEU A 37 -10.49 27.60 -4.42
C LEU A 37 -9.72 26.30 -4.22
N THR A 38 -8.95 26.17 -3.14
CA THR A 38 -8.19 24.94 -2.85
C THR A 38 -9.15 23.82 -2.40
N PRO A 39 -9.09 22.61 -3.00
CA PRO A 39 -9.97 21.51 -2.66
C PRO A 39 -9.79 21.08 -1.19
N SER A 40 -10.88 20.68 -0.55
CA SER A 40 -10.83 20.11 0.80
C SER A 40 -10.27 18.69 0.76
N GLU A 41 -9.41 18.36 1.69
CA GLU A 41 -8.84 17.03 1.86
C GLU A 41 -9.24 16.45 3.21
N TYR A 42 -9.59 15.17 3.20
CA TYR A 42 -9.99 14.36 4.34
C TYR A 42 -8.97 13.26 4.57
N VAL A 43 -8.79 12.85 5.82
CA VAL A 43 -7.86 11.78 6.19
C VAL A 43 -8.61 10.72 6.99
N SER A 44 -8.48 9.47 6.59
CA SER A 44 -8.90 8.30 7.38
C SER A 44 -7.69 7.49 7.77
N GLU A 45 -7.71 6.94 8.98
CA GLU A 45 -6.69 6.03 9.51
C GLU A 45 -7.33 4.69 9.86
N ALA A 46 -6.63 3.59 9.57
CA ALA A 46 -6.94 2.25 10.01
C ALA A 46 -5.70 1.66 10.71
N ARG A 47 -5.89 0.94 11.82
CA ARG A 47 -4.81 0.37 12.63
C ARG A 47 -4.97 -1.13 12.74
N ILE A 48 -3.92 -1.85 12.35
CA ILE A 48 -3.84 -3.30 12.47
C ILE A 48 -2.60 -3.72 13.23
N MET A 49 -2.69 -4.86 13.89
CA MET A 49 -1.56 -5.48 14.58
C MET A 49 -1.41 -6.92 14.07
N PRO A 50 -0.28 -7.28 13.45
CA PRO A 50 0.02 -8.67 13.14
C PRO A 50 0.33 -9.42 14.45
N GLU A 51 -0.10 -10.67 14.57
CA GLU A 51 0.37 -11.53 15.64
C GLU A 51 1.88 -11.77 15.46
N MET A 52 2.67 -11.17 16.35
CA MET A 52 4.10 -11.43 16.42
C MET A 52 4.30 -12.70 17.23
N ASN A 53 4.80 -13.76 16.60
CA ASN A 53 5.11 -15.00 17.31
C ASN A 53 6.40 -14.79 18.13
N SER A 54 6.29 -14.13 19.29
CA SER A 54 7.40 -13.84 20.19
C SER A 54 7.70 -15.06 21.06
N GLY A 55 8.19 -16.14 20.45
CA GLY A 55 8.86 -17.20 21.19
C GLY A 55 10.21 -16.69 21.69
N SER A 56 10.58 -16.97 22.95
CA SER A 56 11.81 -16.49 23.60
C SER A 56 13.12 -16.80 22.85
N GLY A 57 13.10 -17.74 21.89
CA GLY A 57 14.21 -18.03 20.98
C GLY A 57 14.39 -17.06 19.81
N ASP A 58 13.38 -16.27 19.44
CA ASP A 58 13.42 -15.34 18.29
C ASP A 58 14.29 -14.10 18.59
N VAL A 59 14.27 -13.61 19.83
CA VAL A 59 15.08 -12.45 20.26
C VAL A 59 16.57 -12.77 20.26
N PHE A 60 16.95 -13.97 20.73
CA PHE A 60 18.35 -14.43 20.71
C PHE A 60 18.86 -14.63 19.28
N ARG A 61 18.01 -15.11 18.36
CA ARG A 61 18.32 -15.24 16.94
C ARG A 61 18.42 -13.91 16.20
N ARG A 62 17.58 -12.92 16.54
CA ARG A 62 17.70 -11.55 16.02
C ARG A 62 18.99 -10.88 16.47
N LEU A 63 19.39 -11.04 17.73
CA LEU A 63 20.69 -10.57 18.23
C LEU A 63 21.85 -11.25 17.49
N ALA A 64 21.77 -12.56 17.25
CA ALA A 64 22.77 -13.28 16.47
C ALA A 64 22.87 -12.79 15.02
N SER A 65 21.73 -12.46 14.38
CA SER A 65 21.71 -11.94 13.01
C SER A 65 22.26 -10.51 12.86
N VAL A 66 22.11 -9.66 13.88
CA VAL A 66 22.65 -8.29 13.89
C VAL A 66 24.14 -8.29 14.26
N ALA A 67 24.59 -9.28 15.03
CA ALA A 67 25.96 -9.37 15.48
C ALA A 67 26.95 -9.84 14.39
N GLY A 68 26.52 -10.45 13.28
CA GLY A 68 27.37 -10.74 12.10
C GLY A 68 28.66 -11.56 12.34
N PHE A 69 28.94 -11.97 13.57
CA PHE A 69 30.19 -12.62 13.99
C PHE A 69 29.91 -14.08 14.34
N SER A 70 29.69 -14.91 13.32
CA SER A 70 30.16 -16.30 13.32
C SER A 70 29.81 -16.91 11.97
N GLY A 71 30.82 -17.39 11.23
CA GLY A 71 30.66 -18.12 9.97
C GLY A 71 30.05 -19.50 10.16
N ILE A 72 28.91 -19.58 10.85
CA ILE A 72 28.09 -20.78 10.98
C ILE A 72 27.18 -20.83 9.76
N ASP A 73 27.27 -21.93 9.02
CA ASP A 73 26.42 -22.24 7.86
C ASP A 73 24.94 -21.97 8.17
N LEU A 74 24.40 -20.93 7.55
CA LEU A 74 23.01 -20.49 7.64
C LEU A 74 22.09 -21.25 6.66
N SER A 75 22.50 -22.44 6.21
CA SER A 75 21.73 -23.26 5.27
C SER A 75 20.43 -23.81 5.87
N ASP A 76 20.31 -23.89 7.20
CA ASP A 76 19.09 -24.30 7.94
C ASP A 76 18.24 -23.11 8.43
N ALA A 77 18.41 -21.92 7.86
CA ALA A 77 17.60 -20.74 8.17
C ALA A 77 16.18 -20.77 7.53
N GLU A 78 15.48 -21.92 7.56
CA GLU A 78 14.05 -22.06 7.17
C GLU A 78 13.06 -21.32 8.10
N GLY A 79 13.56 -20.38 8.90
CA GLY A 79 12.82 -19.65 9.94
C GLY A 79 13.15 -18.17 10.05
N LEU A 80 13.94 -17.58 9.15
CA LEU A 80 13.93 -16.12 9.01
C LEU A 80 12.53 -15.73 8.57
N ASP A 81 11.81 -14.99 9.43
CA ASP A 81 10.43 -14.58 9.24
C ASP A 81 10.28 -13.93 7.85
N ALA A 82 9.71 -14.67 6.89
CA ALA A 82 9.85 -14.42 5.46
C ALA A 82 9.27 -13.07 5.00
N VAL A 83 8.46 -12.42 5.84
CA VAL A 83 8.11 -11.00 5.67
C VAL A 83 8.20 -10.30 7.01
N ARG A 84 9.31 -9.58 7.20
CA ARG A 84 9.50 -8.73 8.36
C ARG A 84 8.45 -7.59 8.32
N PRO A 85 7.74 -7.30 9.44
CA PRO A 85 6.71 -6.26 9.49
C PRO A 85 7.17 -4.87 9.05
N ASP A 86 8.48 -4.58 9.11
CA ASP A 86 9.05 -3.31 8.67
C ASP A 86 9.01 -3.10 7.15
N LEU A 87 8.81 -4.16 6.37
CA LEU A 87 8.63 -4.07 4.91
C LEU A 87 7.16 -3.86 4.51
N TYR A 88 6.21 -3.95 5.44
CA TYR A 88 4.79 -3.85 5.12
C TYR A 88 4.41 -2.47 4.57
N PRO A 89 4.98 -1.34 5.07
CA PRO A 89 4.79 -0.04 4.42
C PRO A 89 5.20 -0.02 2.95
N ASN A 90 6.31 -0.68 2.59
CA ASN A 90 6.81 -0.74 1.23
C ASN A 90 5.88 -1.53 0.29
N VAL A 91 5.14 -2.52 0.81
CA VAL A 91 4.10 -3.22 0.03
C VAL A 91 3.02 -2.25 -0.42
N LEU A 92 2.61 -1.33 0.46
CA LEU A 92 1.63 -0.28 0.16
C LEU A 92 2.20 0.90 -0.65
N GLN A 93 3.49 0.88 -0.97
CA GLN A 93 4.14 1.81 -1.91
C GLN A 93 4.48 1.14 -3.24
N SER A 94 4.17 -0.15 -3.38
CA SER A 94 4.53 -0.92 -4.57
C SER A 94 3.61 -0.58 -5.75
N THR A 95 4.17 -0.61 -6.97
CA THR A 95 3.40 -0.40 -8.20
C THR A 95 2.18 -1.34 -8.33
N PRO A 96 2.24 -2.64 -7.99
CA PRO A 96 1.08 -3.52 -8.04
C PRO A 96 -0.06 -3.08 -7.13
N PHE A 97 0.25 -2.60 -5.92
CA PHE A 97 -0.75 -2.06 -5.00
C PHE A 97 -1.40 -0.80 -5.57
N ILE A 98 -0.58 0.12 -6.10
CA ILE A 98 -1.06 1.39 -6.61
C ILE A 98 -1.99 1.18 -7.81
N LEU A 99 -1.62 0.31 -8.74
CA LEU A 99 -2.47 -0.07 -9.87
C LEU A 99 -3.77 -0.73 -9.41
N PHE A 100 -3.68 -1.66 -8.44
CA PHE A 100 -4.85 -2.27 -7.83
C PHE A 100 -5.80 -1.21 -7.25
N LEU A 101 -5.25 -0.21 -6.56
CA LEU A 101 -6.03 0.84 -5.88
C LEU A 101 -6.71 1.79 -6.89
N LEU A 102 -6.03 2.14 -7.98
CA LEU A 102 -6.59 3.00 -9.03
C LEU A 102 -7.90 2.45 -9.61
N ASP A 103 -7.96 1.13 -9.79
CA ASP A 103 -9.10 0.43 -10.36
C ASP A 103 -10.20 0.13 -9.32
N GLN A 104 -9.99 0.44 -8.04
CA GLN A 104 -10.99 0.15 -7.02
C GLN A 104 -12.22 1.05 -7.14
N PRO A 105 -13.43 0.48 -7.06
CA PRO A 105 -14.65 1.27 -6.96
C PRO A 105 -14.75 1.91 -5.58
N ILE A 106 -15.13 3.18 -5.56
CA ILE A 106 -15.40 3.94 -4.35
C ILE A 106 -16.76 4.62 -4.45
N VAL A 107 -17.39 4.80 -3.29
CA VAL A 107 -18.64 5.55 -3.17
C VAL A 107 -18.30 6.90 -2.58
N THR A 108 -18.66 7.97 -3.28
CA THR A 108 -18.49 9.34 -2.80
C THR A 108 -19.54 9.67 -1.74
N SER A 109 -19.29 10.67 -0.89
CA SER A 109 -20.27 11.12 0.12
C SER A 109 -21.62 11.54 -0.50
N THR A 110 -21.64 11.88 -1.79
CA THR A 110 -22.84 12.21 -2.58
C THR A 110 -23.57 10.99 -3.15
N GLY A 111 -23.06 9.77 -2.94
CA GLY A 111 -23.62 8.51 -3.45
C GLY A 111 -23.16 8.12 -4.86
N GLY A 112 -22.31 8.92 -5.50
CA GLY A 112 -21.71 8.58 -6.79
C GLY A 112 -20.77 7.38 -6.69
N LYS A 113 -20.88 6.44 -7.64
CA LYS A 113 -19.93 5.33 -7.80
C LYS A 113 -18.91 5.72 -8.87
N LEU A 114 -17.65 5.77 -8.48
CA LEU A 114 -16.53 6.11 -9.37
C LEU A 114 -15.28 5.36 -8.94
N THR A 115 -14.24 5.33 -9.76
CA THR A 115 -12.96 4.72 -9.38
C THR A 115 -12.04 5.72 -8.69
N VAL A 116 -11.06 5.23 -7.93
CA VAL A 116 -10.05 6.10 -7.31
C VAL A 116 -9.34 6.94 -8.37
N ALA A 117 -9.03 6.37 -9.54
CA ALA A 117 -8.43 7.11 -10.65
C ALA A 117 -9.30 8.29 -11.12
N GLN A 118 -10.61 8.07 -11.29
CA GLN A 118 -11.55 9.12 -11.70
C GLN A 118 -11.74 10.20 -10.64
N LEU A 119 -11.62 9.87 -9.35
CA LEU A 119 -11.68 10.86 -8.28
C LEU A 119 -10.48 11.81 -8.30
N LEU A 120 -9.28 11.25 -8.53
CA LEU A 120 -8.02 11.99 -8.47
C LEU A 120 -7.78 12.81 -9.75
N ASP A 121 -8.28 12.34 -10.89
CA ASP A 121 -8.19 13.02 -12.18
C ASP A 121 -9.56 13.07 -12.88
N PRO A 122 -10.45 14.01 -12.47
CA PRO A 122 -11.80 14.13 -13.02
C PRO A 122 -11.85 14.59 -14.49
N ASP A 123 -10.74 15.14 -15.02
CA ASP A 123 -10.67 15.74 -16.35
C ASP A 123 -10.00 14.82 -17.39
N GLY A 124 -9.35 13.74 -16.97
CA GLY A 124 -8.58 12.88 -17.87
C GLY A 124 -9.40 12.09 -18.90
N ASP A 125 -10.73 12.12 -18.84
CA ASP A 125 -11.62 11.51 -19.84
C ASP A 125 -12.34 12.54 -20.75
N LYS A 126 -12.11 13.86 -20.55
CA LYS A 126 -12.71 14.89 -21.41
C LYS A 126 -11.73 15.30 -22.53
N PRO A 127 -12.11 15.20 -23.81
CA PRO A 127 -11.35 15.82 -24.90
C PRO A 127 -11.59 17.33 -24.88
N GLY A 128 -10.93 18.05 -23.97
CA GLY A 128 -11.03 19.50 -23.83
C GLY A 128 -10.03 20.21 -24.74
N PHE A 129 -10.51 21.12 -25.61
CA PHE A 129 -9.68 22.05 -26.36
C PHE A 129 -8.78 22.87 -25.42
N SER A 130 -7.52 22.44 -25.29
CA SER A 130 -6.50 23.13 -24.51
C SER A 130 -5.44 23.66 -25.46
N LEU A 131 -5.53 24.95 -25.80
CA LEU A 131 -4.56 25.66 -26.65
C LEU A 131 -3.11 25.53 -26.14
N LEU A 132 -2.95 25.18 -24.86
CA LEU A 132 -1.65 24.99 -24.19
C LEU A 132 -1.12 23.54 -24.29
N ASN A 133 -1.96 22.55 -24.64
CA ASN A 133 -1.50 21.18 -24.88
C ASN A 133 -0.71 21.06 -26.20
N TRP A 134 -0.93 21.92 -27.20
CA TRP A 134 -0.21 21.82 -28.49
C TRP A 134 1.31 22.10 -28.37
N LEU A 135 1.76 22.72 -27.27
CA LEU A 135 3.17 23.05 -26.99
C LEU A 135 3.89 21.97 -26.17
N ARG A 136 3.17 20.97 -25.67
CA ARG A 136 3.77 19.85 -24.93
C ARG A 136 3.96 18.67 -25.90
N PRO A 137 5.19 18.13 -26.04
CA PRO A 137 5.39 16.93 -26.84
C PRO A 137 4.57 15.79 -26.19
N HIS A 138 3.57 15.29 -26.91
CA HIS A 138 2.76 14.14 -26.50
C HIS A 138 3.47 12.86 -26.98
N PRO A 139 4.14 12.08 -26.12
CA PRO A 139 4.43 10.69 -26.47
C PRO A 139 3.09 9.95 -26.54
N ASN A 140 2.80 9.41 -27.72
CA ASN A 140 1.55 8.77 -28.13
C ASN A 140 0.80 8.04 -27.00
N ALA A 141 -0.38 8.55 -26.66
CA ALA A 141 -1.33 7.94 -25.75
C ALA A 141 -2.09 6.79 -26.45
N THR A 142 -1.40 5.68 -26.72
CA THR A 142 -2.03 4.38 -27.01
C THR A 142 -1.07 3.27 -26.59
N ALA A 143 -0.91 3.07 -25.28
CA ALA A 143 -0.39 1.81 -24.76
C ALA A 143 -1.47 1.24 -23.84
N VAL A 144 -2.29 0.36 -24.41
CA VAL A 144 -3.23 -0.48 -23.67
C VAL A 144 -2.41 -1.31 -22.69
N SER A 145 -2.72 -1.19 -21.40
CA SER A 145 -2.18 -2.02 -20.33
C SER A 145 -2.48 -3.48 -20.63
N THR A 146 -1.47 -4.20 -21.13
CA THR A 146 -1.54 -5.66 -21.25
C THR A 146 -1.14 -6.25 -19.90
N PRO A 147 -1.89 -7.21 -19.33
CA PRO A 147 -1.52 -7.85 -18.07
C PRO A 147 -0.10 -8.40 -18.19
N ALA A 148 0.81 -7.92 -17.34
CA ALA A 148 2.17 -8.41 -17.32
C ALA A 148 2.16 -9.88 -16.87
N GLY A 149 2.40 -10.79 -17.80
CA GLY A 149 2.78 -12.16 -17.47
C GLY A 149 4.06 -12.16 -16.63
N PRO A 150 4.36 -13.27 -15.93
CA PRO A 150 5.37 -13.33 -14.86
C PRO A 150 6.81 -12.92 -15.24
N ASN A 151 7.12 -12.71 -16.53
CA ASN A 151 8.45 -12.35 -17.03
C ASN A 151 8.49 -11.11 -17.95
N LYS A 152 7.46 -10.25 -17.97
CA LYS A 152 7.50 -9.00 -18.75
C LYS A 152 7.52 -7.78 -17.83
N PRO A 153 8.41 -6.80 -18.07
CA PRO A 153 8.42 -5.58 -17.28
C PRO A 153 7.08 -4.84 -17.46
N VAL A 154 6.52 -4.37 -16.34
CA VAL A 154 5.30 -3.55 -16.34
C VAL A 154 5.64 -2.21 -17.02
N GLN A 155 4.98 -1.93 -18.15
CA GLN A 155 5.07 -0.63 -18.81
C GLN A 155 3.91 0.24 -18.37
N LEU A 156 4.21 1.30 -17.61
CA LEU A 156 3.22 2.30 -17.20
C LEU A 156 3.08 3.36 -18.28
N THR A 157 1.85 3.78 -18.56
CA THR A 157 1.62 5.01 -19.32
C THR A 157 2.04 6.23 -18.49
N PHE A 158 2.37 7.34 -19.15
CA PHE A 158 2.70 8.60 -18.46
C PHE A 158 1.61 9.03 -17.46
N ARG A 159 0.32 8.86 -17.84
CA ARG A 159 -0.83 9.12 -16.96
C ARG A 159 -0.83 8.20 -15.73
N GLN A 160 -0.64 6.90 -15.92
CA GLN A 160 -0.56 5.94 -14.81
C GLN A 160 0.62 6.23 -13.88
N GLN A 161 1.77 6.66 -14.43
CA GLN A 161 2.92 7.03 -13.62
C GLN A 161 2.64 8.26 -12.75
N GLN A 162 1.99 9.29 -13.29
CA GLN A 162 1.59 10.47 -12.52
C GLN A 162 0.58 10.14 -11.42
N LEU A 163 -0.46 9.37 -11.76
CA LEU A 163 -1.44 8.89 -10.80
C LEU A 163 -0.81 8.01 -9.72
N ALA A 164 0.21 7.23 -10.09
CA ALA A 164 0.90 6.39 -9.14
C ALA A 164 1.70 7.19 -8.11
N GLU A 165 2.43 8.21 -8.57
CA GLU A 165 3.16 9.13 -7.69
C GLU A 165 2.21 9.91 -6.75
N GLU A 166 1.02 10.27 -7.25
CA GLU A 166 0.00 10.94 -6.44
C GLU A 166 -0.59 10.02 -5.35
N ILE A 167 -0.86 8.74 -5.68
CA ILE A 167 -1.31 7.76 -4.67
C ILE A 167 -0.23 7.48 -3.64
N GLU A 168 1.02 7.35 -4.05
CA GLU A 168 2.15 7.13 -3.13
C GLU A 168 2.25 8.25 -2.07
N LYS A 169 1.96 9.49 -2.46
CA LYS A 169 1.91 10.65 -1.54
C LYS A 169 0.66 10.66 -0.65
N ARG A 170 -0.45 10.07 -1.11
CA ARG A 170 -1.77 10.10 -0.44
C ARG A 170 -2.00 8.94 0.52
N VAL A 171 -1.46 7.77 0.20
CA VAL A 171 -1.60 6.54 1.01
C VAL A 171 -0.27 6.25 1.67
N ALA A 172 -0.23 6.32 3.00
CA ALA A 172 0.98 6.10 3.77
C ALA A 172 0.70 5.10 4.88
N ALA A 173 1.62 4.15 5.05
CA ALA A 173 1.62 3.23 6.17
C ALA A 173 2.85 3.46 7.06
N ARG A 174 2.67 3.34 8.36
CA ARG A 174 3.73 3.47 9.37
C ARG A 174 3.66 2.29 10.31
N LEU A 175 4.82 1.69 10.59
CA LEU A 175 4.97 0.69 11.63
C LEU A 175 5.54 1.37 12.88
N ASP A 176 4.86 1.25 14.01
CA ASP A 176 5.46 1.53 15.31
C ASP A 176 6.20 0.28 15.81
N THR A 177 7.53 0.33 15.82
CA THR A 177 8.37 -0.80 16.23
C THR A 177 8.24 -1.16 17.71
N ARG A 178 7.72 -0.25 18.55
CA ARG A 178 7.49 -0.50 19.98
C ARG A 178 6.21 -1.27 20.23
N SER A 179 5.11 -0.86 19.59
CA SER A 179 3.80 -1.50 19.76
C SER A 179 3.51 -2.61 18.75
N GLY A 180 4.28 -2.69 17.65
CA GLY A 180 3.99 -3.59 16.53
C GLY A 180 2.78 -3.17 15.70
N VAL A 181 2.19 -2.00 15.98
CA VAL A 181 0.98 -1.51 15.31
C VAL A 181 1.34 -0.86 13.98
N ILE A 182 0.58 -1.22 12.95
CA ILE A 182 0.66 -0.62 11.62
C ILE A 182 -0.51 0.35 11.46
N SER A 183 -0.18 1.62 11.30
CA SER A 183 -1.13 2.69 10.98
C SER A 183 -1.13 2.94 9.48
N ILE A 184 -2.27 2.68 8.84
CA ILE A 184 -2.51 2.93 7.42
C ILE A 184 -3.38 4.17 7.30
N SER A 185 -2.90 5.19 6.60
CA SER A 185 -3.58 6.46 6.43
C SER A 185 -3.80 6.76 4.95
N ALA A 186 -4.98 7.26 4.61
CA ALA A 186 -5.32 7.68 3.25
C ALA A 186 -5.86 9.11 3.25
N ARG A 187 -5.31 9.96 2.38
CA ARG A 187 -5.75 11.33 2.15
C ARG A 187 -6.49 11.45 0.82
N MET A 188 -7.77 11.80 0.88
CA MET A 188 -8.63 11.92 -0.30
C MET A 188 -9.45 13.21 -0.28
N PRO A 189 -9.85 13.74 -1.44
CA PRO A 189 -10.68 14.95 -1.53
C PRO A 189 -12.11 14.76 -1.00
N ASP A 190 -12.52 13.50 -0.81
CA ASP A 190 -13.83 13.12 -0.27
C ASP A 190 -13.70 12.23 0.97
N ALA A 191 -14.63 12.38 1.92
CA ALA A 191 -14.58 11.73 3.22
C ALA A 191 -14.82 10.21 3.13
N SER A 192 -15.85 9.76 2.42
CA SER A 192 -16.12 8.32 2.26
C SER A 192 -15.05 7.65 1.39
N ALA A 193 -14.52 8.35 0.39
CA ALA A 193 -13.36 7.89 -0.38
C ALA A 193 -12.14 7.65 0.50
N ALA A 194 -11.81 8.58 1.41
CA ALA A 194 -10.68 8.44 2.34
C ALA A 194 -10.79 7.16 3.18
N ALA A 195 -11.97 6.91 3.75
CA ALA A 195 -12.22 5.70 4.56
C ALA A 195 -12.16 4.42 3.73
N THR A 196 -12.79 4.42 2.55
CA THR A 196 -12.81 3.26 1.65
C THR A 196 -11.41 2.89 1.20
N VAL A 197 -10.60 3.88 0.81
CA VAL A 197 -9.22 3.67 0.37
C VAL A 197 -8.34 3.15 1.51
N ALA A 198 -8.45 3.72 2.71
CA ALA A 198 -7.72 3.22 3.89
C ALA A 198 -8.09 1.75 4.20
N GLN A 199 -9.38 1.41 4.11
CA GLN A 199 -9.86 0.04 4.31
C GLN A 199 -9.35 -0.91 3.22
N GLN A 200 -9.38 -0.49 1.95
CA GLN A 200 -8.88 -1.29 0.82
C GLN A 200 -7.36 -1.52 0.93
N ALA A 201 -6.60 -0.50 1.34
CA ALA A 201 -5.17 -0.63 1.60
C ALA A 201 -4.89 -1.64 2.71
N MET A 202 -5.63 -1.58 3.82
CA MET A 202 -5.53 -2.54 4.91
C MET A 202 -5.84 -3.97 4.44
N ASN A 203 -6.94 -4.16 3.72
CA ASN A 203 -7.34 -5.48 3.20
C ASN A 203 -6.29 -6.03 2.22
N TYR A 204 -5.77 -5.19 1.32
CA TYR A 204 -4.73 -5.58 0.38
C TYR A 204 -3.47 -6.05 1.12
N LEU A 205 -3.01 -5.29 2.11
CA LEU A 205 -1.83 -5.64 2.89
C LEU A 205 -2.02 -6.99 3.61
N THR A 206 -3.16 -7.17 4.29
CA THR A 206 -3.49 -8.42 4.97
C THR A 206 -3.50 -9.59 3.99
N GLN A 207 -4.14 -9.42 2.82
CA GLN A 207 -4.20 -10.48 1.81
C GLN A 207 -2.83 -10.79 1.22
N TYR A 208 -2.04 -9.78 0.87
CA TYR A 208 -0.69 -9.92 0.32
C TYR A 208 0.24 -10.68 1.29
N VAL A 209 0.26 -10.27 2.55
CA VAL A 209 1.10 -10.94 3.56
C VAL A 209 0.60 -12.36 3.81
N THR A 210 -0.72 -12.58 3.84
CA THR A 210 -1.30 -13.92 3.98
C THR A 210 -0.91 -14.83 2.82
N SER A 211 -1.07 -14.38 1.57
CA SER A 211 -0.69 -15.18 0.40
C SER A 211 0.80 -15.47 0.39
N TYR A 212 1.63 -14.44 0.58
CA TYR A 212 3.09 -14.60 0.57
C TYR A 212 3.56 -15.60 1.64
N ARG A 213 3.08 -15.49 2.88
CA ARG A 213 3.49 -16.39 3.98
C ARG A 213 3.01 -17.83 3.81
N THR A 214 1.90 -18.03 3.09
CA THR A 214 1.29 -19.36 2.92
C THR A 214 1.59 -20.00 1.57
N GLU A 215 2.22 -19.30 0.63
CA GLU A 215 2.43 -19.74 -0.75
C GLU A 215 3.09 -21.13 -0.85
N LYS A 216 4.28 -21.29 -0.24
CA LYS A 216 5.01 -22.57 -0.22
C LYS A 216 4.17 -23.69 0.40
N ALA A 217 3.57 -23.43 1.57
CA ALA A 217 2.77 -24.44 2.28
C ALA A 217 1.51 -24.86 1.48
N ARG A 218 0.86 -23.92 0.78
CA ARG A 218 -0.27 -24.21 -0.11
C ARG A 218 0.15 -25.03 -1.32
N GLN A 219 1.31 -24.72 -1.89
CA GLN A 219 1.89 -25.50 -2.99
C GLN A 219 2.23 -26.94 -2.56
N ASP A 220 2.82 -27.11 -1.37
CA ASP A 220 3.10 -28.43 -0.79
C ASP A 220 1.80 -29.22 -0.56
N LEU A 221 0.79 -28.58 0.04
CA LEU A 221 -0.54 -29.19 0.22
C LEU A 221 -1.12 -29.62 -1.13
N HIS A 222 -1.05 -28.76 -2.15
CA HIS A 222 -1.53 -29.09 -3.49
C HIS A 222 -0.81 -30.31 -4.07
N PHE A 223 0.53 -30.35 -3.98
CA PHE A 223 1.33 -31.49 -4.43
C PHE A 223 0.93 -32.79 -3.70
N TYR A 224 0.84 -32.78 -2.37
CA TYR A 224 0.41 -33.96 -1.61
C TYR A 224 -1.02 -34.37 -1.92
N SER A 225 -1.92 -33.43 -2.18
CA SER A 225 -3.31 -33.73 -2.57
C SER A 225 -3.37 -34.49 -3.89
N GLN A 226 -2.54 -34.11 -4.88
CA GLN A 226 -2.46 -34.80 -6.17
C GLN A 226 -1.90 -36.21 -5.99
N ARG A 227 -0.78 -36.36 -5.26
CA ARG A 227 -0.16 -37.66 -4.98
C ARG A 227 -1.06 -38.60 -4.19
N LEU A 228 -1.79 -38.06 -3.20
CA LEU A 228 -2.73 -38.83 -2.41
C LEU A 228 -3.87 -39.39 -3.27
N ASN A 229 -4.39 -38.59 -4.21
CA ASN A 229 -5.41 -39.04 -5.14
C ASN A 229 -4.90 -40.13 -6.09
N GLU A 230 -3.67 -40.02 -6.60
CA GLU A 230 -3.02 -41.06 -7.40
C GLU A 230 -2.83 -42.36 -6.61
N ALA A 231 -2.28 -42.25 -5.39
CA ALA A 231 -2.06 -43.39 -4.50
C ALA A 231 -3.37 -44.09 -4.11
N ARG A 232 -4.43 -43.31 -3.85
CA ARG A 232 -5.77 -43.84 -3.58
C ARG A 232 -6.30 -44.69 -4.73
N ARG A 233 -6.14 -44.22 -5.97
CA ARG A 233 -6.53 -44.98 -7.17
C ARG A 233 -5.71 -46.27 -7.30
N ARG A 234 -4.38 -46.20 -7.13
CA ARG A 234 -3.51 -47.39 -7.18
C ARG A 234 -3.89 -48.43 -6.12
N TYR A 235 -4.18 -47.97 -4.90
CA TYR A 235 -4.64 -48.83 -3.82
C TYR A 235 -5.97 -49.52 -4.15
N GLN A 236 -6.95 -48.77 -4.67
CA GLN A 236 -8.24 -49.33 -5.09
C GLN A 236 -8.07 -50.37 -6.22
N THR A 237 -7.22 -50.09 -7.21
CA THR A 237 -6.91 -51.05 -8.29
C THR A 237 -6.25 -52.31 -7.75
N ALA A 238 -5.26 -52.18 -6.87
CA ALA A 238 -4.60 -53.34 -6.26
C ALA A 238 -5.58 -54.17 -5.41
N GLN A 239 -6.47 -53.51 -4.65
CA GLN A 239 -7.52 -54.17 -3.88
C GLN A 239 -8.49 -54.94 -4.78
N TYR A 240 -8.93 -54.32 -5.88
CA TYR A 240 -9.80 -54.95 -6.87
C TYR A 240 -9.13 -56.16 -7.53
N ASN A 241 -7.84 -56.06 -7.88
CA ASN A 241 -7.10 -57.15 -8.51
C ASN A 241 -6.98 -58.38 -7.58
N VAL A 242 -6.67 -58.16 -6.30
CA VAL A 242 -6.63 -59.24 -5.30
C VAL A 242 -8.02 -59.87 -5.12
N PHE A 243 -9.06 -59.05 -5.02
CA PHE A 243 -10.44 -59.54 -4.92
C PHE A 243 -10.83 -60.41 -6.13
N HIS A 244 -10.60 -59.91 -7.35
CA HIS A 244 -10.92 -60.60 -8.59
C HIS A 244 -10.13 -61.90 -8.75
N TYR A 245 -8.83 -61.89 -8.41
CA TYR A 245 -8.01 -63.10 -8.42
C TYR A 245 -8.56 -64.18 -7.48
N ASN A 246 -8.92 -63.79 -6.25
CA ASN A 246 -9.49 -64.70 -5.25
C ASN A 246 -10.84 -65.28 -5.67
N ASP A 247 -11.68 -64.47 -6.34
CA ASP A 247 -12.98 -64.93 -6.85
C ASP A 247 -12.81 -65.99 -7.96
N GLN A 248 -11.86 -65.77 -8.88
CA GLN A 248 -11.57 -66.70 -9.97
C GLN A 248 -10.92 -68.02 -9.53
N HIS A 249 -10.12 -68.01 -8.46
CA HIS A 249 -9.28 -69.15 -8.05
C HIS A 249 -9.74 -69.82 -6.75
N LYS A 250 -11.01 -69.64 -6.36
CA LYS A 250 -11.59 -70.11 -5.10
C LYS A 250 -11.36 -71.60 -4.76
N TYR A 251 -11.06 -72.45 -5.74
CA TYR A 251 -10.88 -73.91 -5.58
C TYR A 251 -9.56 -74.47 -6.14
N LEU A 252 -8.60 -73.62 -6.54
CA LEU A 252 -7.37 -74.06 -7.20
C LEU A 252 -6.17 -74.05 -6.23
N VAL A 253 -5.55 -75.21 -5.97
CA VAL A 253 -4.36 -75.35 -5.10
C VAL A 253 -3.15 -75.77 -5.95
N VAL A 254 -2.50 -74.81 -6.60
CA VAL A 254 -1.29 -75.04 -7.42
C VAL A 254 -0.19 -74.07 -6.99
N GLN A 255 1.06 -74.54 -6.85
CA GLN A 255 2.18 -73.70 -6.38
C GLN A 255 2.56 -72.55 -7.33
N ALA A 256 2.29 -72.66 -8.63
CA ALA A 256 2.51 -71.53 -9.55
C ALA A 256 1.48 -70.41 -9.32
N ALA A 257 0.21 -70.76 -9.05
CA ALA A 257 -0.85 -69.82 -8.74
C ALA A 257 -0.55 -69.05 -7.43
N THR A 258 0.13 -69.67 -6.46
CA THR A 258 0.49 -68.98 -5.21
C THR A 258 1.50 -67.85 -5.40
N MET A 259 2.40 -67.93 -6.39
CA MET A 259 3.36 -66.86 -6.70
C MET A 259 2.67 -65.60 -7.23
N ASP A 260 1.70 -65.76 -8.14
CA ASP A 260 0.94 -64.63 -8.66
C ASP A 260 0.08 -63.96 -7.59
N ARG A 261 -0.56 -64.76 -6.73
CA ARG A 261 -1.30 -64.24 -5.56
C ARG A 261 -0.39 -63.44 -4.64
N GLN A 262 0.77 -63.99 -4.28
CA GLN A 262 1.74 -63.31 -3.42
C GLN A 262 2.20 -61.98 -4.01
N ARG A 263 2.43 -61.93 -5.34
CA ARG A 263 2.79 -60.68 -6.03
C ARG A 263 1.68 -59.62 -5.93
N MET A 264 0.41 -60.02 -6.11
CA MET A 264 -0.72 -59.08 -5.98
C MET A 264 -0.93 -58.60 -4.54
N GLU A 265 -0.77 -59.48 -3.55
CA GLU A 265 -0.82 -59.14 -2.12
C GLU A 265 0.33 -58.20 -1.72
N ALA A 266 1.53 -58.41 -2.26
CA ALA A 266 2.66 -57.52 -2.08
C ALA A 266 2.37 -56.13 -2.68
N GLU A 267 1.82 -56.06 -3.89
CA GLU A 267 1.43 -54.79 -4.52
C GLU A 267 0.33 -54.06 -3.73
N LEU A 268 -0.66 -54.79 -3.21
CA LEU A 268 -1.68 -54.22 -2.31
C LEU A 268 -1.05 -53.62 -1.05
N THR A 269 -0.12 -54.35 -0.44
CA THR A 269 0.59 -53.91 0.79
C THR A 269 1.43 -52.66 0.51
N ILE A 270 2.15 -52.63 -0.62
CA ILE A 270 2.91 -51.45 -1.06
C ILE A 270 1.98 -50.26 -1.28
N ALA A 271 0.89 -50.45 -2.03
CA ALA A 271 -0.07 -49.38 -2.32
C ALA A 271 -0.75 -48.85 -1.05
N GLN A 272 -1.08 -49.74 -0.10
CA GLN A 272 -1.61 -49.36 1.21
C GLN A 272 -0.62 -48.50 1.99
N THR A 273 0.65 -48.94 2.08
CA THR A 273 1.71 -48.23 2.82
C THR A 273 1.93 -46.84 2.24
N VAL A 274 2.02 -46.71 0.91
CA VAL A 274 2.16 -45.43 0.21
C VAL A 274 0.95 -44.53 0.47
N TYR A 275 -0.27 -45.06 0.40
CA TYR A 275 -1.49 -44.31 0.67
C TYR A 275 -1.54 -43.80 2.12
N THR A 276 -1.21 -44.63 3.10
CA THR A 276 -1.20 -44.25 4.52
C THR A 276 -0.16 -43.17 4.81
N GLU A 277 1.05 -43.29 4.24
CA GLU A 277 2.10 -42.30 4.44
C GLU A 277 1.76 -40.97 3.76
N LEU A 278 1.25 -40.99 2.53
CA LEU A 278 0.79 -39.76 1.86
C LEU A 278 -0.40 -39.11 2.57
N SER A 279 -1.29 -39.89 3.18
CA SER A 279 -2.39 -39.35 3.99
C SER A 279 -1.85 -38.59 5.20
N ARG A 280 -0.86 -39.17 5.90
CA ARG A 280 -0.17 -38.53 7.03
C ARG A 280 0.52 -37.23 6.59
N GLN A 281 1.25 -37.26 5.47
CA GLN A 281 1.94 -36.08 4.92
C GLN A 281 0.97 -34.98 4.48
N TYR A 282 -0.17 -35.34 3.89
CA TYR A 282 -1.22 -34.40 3.52
C TYR A 282 -1.78 -33.67 4.76
N GLU A 283 -2.09 -34.39 5.84
CA GLU A 283 -2.57 -33.76 7.07
C GLU A 283 -1.49 -32.87 7.71
N GLN A 284 -0.22 -33.29 7.68
CA GLN A 284 0.89 -32.44 8.13
C GLN A 284 1.02 -31.16 7.29
N ALA A 285 0.93 -31.26 5.96
CA ALA A 285 0.97 -30.11 5.07
C ALA A 285 -0.23 -29.16 5.31
N ARG A 286 -1.41 -29.73 5.57
CA ARG A 286 -2.61 -28.97 5.93
C ARG A 286 -2.43 -28.20 7.24
N LEU A 287 -1.88 -28.84 8.27
CA LEU A 287 -1.55 -28.18 9.53
C LEU A 287 -0.51 -27.07 9.34
N LYS A 288 0.52 -27.30 8.51
CA LYS A 288 1.53 -26.27 8.17
C LYS A 288 0.92 -25.03 7.50
N VAL A 289 -0.07 -25.19 6.61
CA VAL A 289 -0.78 -24.04 6.02
C VAL A 289 -1.50 -23.24 7.11
N GLN A 290 -2.17 -23.91 8.04
CA GLN A 290 -2.84 -23.23 9.16
C GLN A 290 -1.85 -22.51 10.07
N GLU A 291 -0.75 -23.17 10.45
CA GLU A 291 0.30 -22.60 11.29
C GLU A 291 0.97 -21.37 10.65
N ARG A 292 1.20 -21.40 9.34
CA ARG A 292 1.84 -20.30 8.60
C ARG A 292 0.87 -19.17 8.24
N THR A 293 -0.44 -19.38 8.39
CA THR A 293 -1.45 -18.35 8.12
C THR A 293 -1.35 -17.26 9.19
N PRO A 294 -0.95 -16.03 8.84
CA PRO A 294 -0.87 -14.94 9.81
C PRO A 294 -2.26 -14.51 10.26
N VAL A 295 -2.40 -14.17 11.54
CA VAL A 295 -3.60 -13.52 12.08
C VAL A 295 -3.32 -12.04 12.24
N PHE A 296 -4.25 -11.22 11.76
CA PHE A 296 -4.22 -9.76 11.92
C PHE A 296 -5.37 -9.33 12.80
N LYS A 297 -5.07 -8.60 13.87
CA LYS A 297 -6.08 -7.99 14.73
C LYS A 297 -6.32 -6.55 14.28
N VAL A 298 -7.56 -6.25 13.89
CA VAL A 298 -7.98 -4.87 13.60
C VAL A 298 -8.19 -4.15 14.93
N LEU A 299 -7.34 -3.17 15.21
CA LEU A 299 -7.46 -2.33 16.41
C LEU A 299 -8.44 -1.20 16.17
N GLU A 300 -8.31 -0.53 15.03
CA GLU A 300 -9.21 0.53 14.61
C GLU A 300 -9.54 0.34 13.12
N PRO A 301 -10.81 0.11 12.75
CA PRO A 301 -11.21 0.08 11.36
C PRO A 301 -11.14 1.48 10.75
N ALA A 302 -11.09 1.57 9.42
CA ALA A 302 -11.16 2.86 8.73
C ALA A 302 -12.53 3.53 9.00
N LYS A 303 -12.51 4.76 9.51
CA LYS A 303 -13.72 5.54 9.82
C LYS A 303 -13.87 6.71 8.86
N ILE A 304 -15.10 7.01 8.47
CA ILE A 304 -15.41 8.19 7.66
C ILE A 304 -15.12 9.44 8.49
N PRO A 305 -14.17 10.30 8.07
CA PRO A 305 -13.82 11.50 8.81
C PRO A 305 -14.92 12.56 8.72
N LEU A 306 -15.25 13.17 9.86
CA LEU A 306 -16.27 14.22 9.94
C LEU A 306 -15.71 15.61 9.61
N LEU A 307 -14.41 15.82 9.80
CA LEU A 307 -13.74 17.10 9.65
C LEU A 307 -12.69 17.02 8.55
N ARG A 308 -12.63 18.06 7.71
CA ARG A 308 -11.53 18.22 6.74
C ARG A 308 -10.21 18.57 7.44
N VAL A 309 -9.11 18.08 6.91
CA VAL A 309 -7.76 18.30 7.47
C VAL A 309 -7.03 19.44 6.75
N SER A 310 -7.25 19.58 5.44
CA SER A 310 -6.62 20.62 4.61
C SER A 310 -7.63 21.26 3.66
N PRO A 311 -7.46 22.54 3.28
CA PRO A 311 -6.58 23.51 3.90
C PRO A 311 -7.16 24.07 5.21
N LYS A 312 -6.28 24.41 6.15
CA LYS A 312 -6.62 25.23 7.32
C LYS A 312 -6.85 26.67 6.86
N ARG A 313 -8.07 26.99 6.41
CA ARG A 313 -8.39 28.29 5.79
C ARG A 313 -7.93 29.50 6.61
N ALA A 314 -8.07 29.46 7.93
CA ALA A 314 -7.60 30.52 8.83
C ALA A 314 -6.08 30.75 8.77
N THR A 315 -5.28 29.67 8.70
CA THR A 315 -3.82 29.80 8.62
C THR A 315 -3.40 30.32 7.25
N LEU A 316 -4.08 29.95 6.17
CA LEU A 316 -3.82 30.53 4.84
C LEU A 316 -4.07 32.04 4.85
N VAL A 317 -5.23 32.50 5.32
CA VAL A 317 -5.55 33.92 5.38
C VAL A 317 -4.53 34.68 6.23
N LEU A 318 -4.10 34.11 7.36
CA LEU A 318 -3.07 34.71 8.22
C LEU A 318 -1.72 34.84 7.49
N ILE A 319 -1.29 33.80 6.76
CA ILE A 319 -0.05 33.83 5.98
C ILE A 319 -0.12 34.93 4.91
N TYR A 320 -1.22 34.99 4.15
CA TYR A 320 -1.39 36.03 3.13
C TYR A 320 -1.44 37.43 3.75
N ALA A 321 -2.13 37.62 4.88
CA ALA A 321 -2.15 38.88 5.60
C ALA A 321 -0.74 39.31 6.08
N LEU A 322 0.07 38.36 6.56
CA LEU A 322 1.45 38.62 6.99
C LEU A 322 2.35 38.97 5.81
N VAL A 323 2.21 38.29 4.68
CA VAL A 323 2.90 38.64 3.42
C VAL A 323 2.50 40.04 2.95
N GLY A 324 1.20 40.36 2.98
CA GLY A 324 0.69 41.69 2.66
C GLY A 324 1.22 42.78 3.60
N LEU A 325 1.42 42.45 4.87
CA LEU A 325 2.02 43.36 5.86
C LEU A 325 3.49 43.63 5.52
N LEU A 326 4.29 42.60 5.28
CA LEU A 326 5.71 42.75 4.93
C LEU A 326 5.90 43.52 3.62
N LEU A 327 5.15 43.17 2.58
CA LEU A 327 5.18 43.87 1.29
C LEU A 327 4.66 45.31 1.42
N GLY A 328 3.63 45.54 2.22
CA GLY A 328 3.10 46.88 2.49
C GLY A 328 4.11 47.78 3.23
N ILE A 329 4.84 47.24 4.21
CA ILE A 329 5.93 47.95 4.89
C ILE A 329 7.05 48.26 3.89
N GLY A 330 7.51 47.27 3.12
CA GLY A 330 8.56 47.46 2.11
C GLY A 330 8.18 48.53 1.07
N TYR A 331 6.94 48.49 0.58
CA TYR A 331 6.41 49.49 -0.35
C TYR A 331 6.37 50.90 0.27
N LEU A 332 5.96 51.02 1.53
CA LEU A 332 5.95 52.32 2.24
C LEU A 332 7.35 52.91 2.40
N LEU A 333 8.34 52.07 2.73
CA LEU A 333 9.74 52.49 2.88
C LEU A 333 10.35 52.92 1.53
N ALA A 334 10.13 52.13 0.47
CA ALA A 334 10.63 52.45 -0.87
C ALA A 334 10.05 53.78 -1.37
N ARG A 335 8.74 53.99 -1.21
CA ARG A 335 8.08 55.23 -1.62
C ARG A 335 8.62 56.46 -0.87
N GLN A 336 8.99 56.32 0.41
CA GLN A 336 9.57 57.44 1.14
C GLN A 336 11.03 57.70 0.77
N ALA A 337 11.83 56.64 0.52
CA ALA A 337 13.19 56.80 0.00
C ALA A 337 13.21 57.57 -1.32
N ASP A 338 12.26 57.29 -2.23
CA ASP A 338 12.09 57.99 -3.50
C ASP A 338 11.63 59.45 -3.35
N VAL A 339 10.84 59.77 -2.33
CA VAL A 339 10.41 61.15 -2.06
C VAL A 339 11.57 61.95 -1.45
N ILE A 340 12.38 61.34 -0.59
CA ILE A 340 13.56 61.98 0.01
C ILE A 340 14.64 62.25 -1.03
N SER A 341 14.88 61.31 -1.97
CA SER A 341 15.84 61.51 -3.06
C SER A 341 15.41 62.61 -4.02
N LYS A 342 14.13 62.67 -4.38
CA LYS A 342 13.55 63.75 -5.22
C LYS A 342 13.59 65.11 -4.54
N LEU A 343 13.36 65.20 -3.23
CA LEU A 343 13.47 66.46 -2.48
C LEU A 343 14.91 66.97 -2.38
N ARG A 344 15.90 66.08 -2.24
CA ARG A 344 17.33 66.48 -2.25
C ARG A 344 17.79 67.02 -3.61
N ALA A 345 17.24 66.53 -4.72
CA ALA A 345 17.55 67.01 -6.07
C ALA A 345 16.89 68.34 -6.44
N ILE A 346 15.96 68.85 -5.62
CA ILE A 346 15.29 70.14 -5.81
C ILE A 346 15.92 71.23 -4.92
N VAL A 347 16.64 70.83 -3.86
CA VAL A 347 17.30 71.72 -2.89
C VAL A 347 18.81 71.82 -3.13
N ALA A 348 19.37 71.00 -4.02
CA ALA A 348 20.68 71.19 -4.64
C ALA A 348 20.48 71.85 -6.02
#